data_AF-A0A0R1QTW0-F1
#
_entry.id   AF-A0A0R1QTW0-F1
#
_cell.length_a   1.000
_cell.length_b   1.000
_cell.length_c   1.000
_cell.angle_alpha   90.00
_cell.angle_beta   90.00
_cell.angle_gamma   90.00
#
_symmetry.space_group_name_H-M   'P 1'
#
loop_
_entity.id
_entity.type
_entity.pdbx_description
1 polymer ?
#
loop_
_entity_poly.entity_id
_entity_poly.type
_entity_poly.pdbx_seq_one_letter_code
_entity_poly.pdbx_strand_id
1 'polypeptide(L)'
;MKKRLWLIFGPVILACALVLGVLLVPLPQGHLNEKTLREASVSMSPNILLGQRIKDQALQAGYVPFMGSSELSRMDAFHPSVLAAKYDRDYRPFLLGAPGTQSLTHYLDDQSWIREYRGKKIVFIISLQWFTPKGVNPGAFQYFYSPLQAIEFLQHAKPHDAADRYAAQRLFKLSPAKAHSDIREGLLDIAAGVKLGKGLNTRLAVHETLLRNEDSLFSRFTVGNYYARIEKGMQQLPKHATNQQLSVLAGKIGAKATTNNHFGIENHFFSQRLGGNKLAKMRGKQAKFDYRRSPEYGDFQLLLDQFAKNHIQVQFVIPPINHKWAQYTHLSEPMVTTTTQKLKHQLQAQGFTHVLDLTKAGNRPYFMQDTIHLGWRGWVAMDQVVDPFLTKPQKPDAYHIQPYFFSKGWANAQ
;
A
#
# COMPACT_ATOMS: atom_id res chain seq x y z
N MET A 1 -52.64 23.99 0.22
CA MET A 1 -51.27 23.78 0.75
C MET A 1 -50.51 22.67 0.03
N LYS A 2 -51.04 21.44 -0.13
CA LYS A 2 -50.36 20.31 -0.80
C LYS A 2 -49.82 20.60 -2.22
N LYS A 3 -50.59 21.29 -3.09
CA LYS A 3 -50.14 21.67 -4.45
C LYS A 3 -48.97 22.67 -4.46
N ARG A 4 -48.94 23.63 -3.52
CA ARG A 4 -47.82 24.59 -3.40
C ARG A 4 -46.56 23.94 -2.84
N LEU A 5 -46.69 23.03 -1.86
CA LEU A 5 -45.56 22.23 -1.36
C LEU A 5 -44.97 21.32 -2.46
N TRP A 6 -45.81 20.69 -3.30
CA TRP A 6 -45.33 19.87 -4.41
C TRP A 6 -44.66 20.69 -5.51
N LEU A 7 -45.10 21.92 -5.79
CA LEU A 7 -44.42 22.81 -6.75
C LEU A 7 -43.03 23.27 -6.26
N ILE A 8 -42.82 23.31 -4.93
CA ILE A 8 -41.54 23.71 -4.32
C ILE A 8 -40.60 22.51 -4.14
N PHE A 9 -41.10 21.41 -3.57
CA PHE A 9 -40.28 20.23 -3.24
C PHE A 9 -40.34 19.13 -4.29
N GLY A 10 -41.39 19.05 -5.11
CA GLY A 10 -41.55 18.04 -6.15
C GLY A 10 -40.40 18.02 -7.16
N PRO A 11 -39.93 19.17 -7.69
CA PRO A 11 -38.76 19.20 -8.56
C PRO A 11 -37.48 18.70 -7.85
N VAL A 12 -37.29 19.03 -6.57
CA VAL A 12 -36.13 18.58 -5.78
C VAL A 12 -36.19 17.08 -5.53
N ILE A 13 -37.35 16.54 -5.15
CA ILE A 13 -37.56 15.11 -4.93
C ILE A 13 -37.36 14.35 -6.24
N LEU A 14 -37.89 14.86 -7.35
CA LEU A 14 -37.71 14.26 -8.68
C LEU A 14 -36.23 14.29 -9.09
N ALA A 15 -35.52 15.40 -8.86
CA ALA A 15 -34.08 15.48 -9.12
C ALA A 15 -33.29 14.47 -8.26
N CYS A 16 -33.57 14.36 -6.97
CA CYS A 16 -32.97 13.34 -6.10
C CYS A 16 -33.27 11.91 -6.60
N ALA A 17 -34.52 11.64 -6.97
CA ALA A 17 -34.93 10.34 -7.50
C ALA A 17 -34.25 10.01 -8.84
N LEU A 18 -34.07 11.00 -9.72
CA LEU A 18 -33.35 10.84 -10.97
C LEU A 18 -31.86 10.58 -10.72
N VAL A 19 -31.23 11.32 -9.81
CA VAL A 19 -29.82 11.10 -9.44
C VAL A 19 -29.63 9.69 -8.84
N LEU A 20 -30.49 9.29 -7.90
CA LEU A 20 -30.49 7.93 -7.35
C LEU A 20 -30.73 6.88 -8.43
N GLY A 21 -31.67 7.11 -9.34
CA GLY A 21 -31.94 6.23 -10.47
C GLY A 21 -30.72 6.06 -11.38
N VAL A 22 -30.04 7.15 -11.73
CA VAL A 22 -28.81 7.14 -12.52
C VAL A 22 -27.68 6.40 -11.81
N LEU A 23 -27.53 6.59 -10.50
CA LEU A 23 -26.52 5.89 -9.68
C LEU A 23 -26.84 4.41 -9.44
N LEU A 24 -28.09 3.96 -9.67
CA LEU A 24 -28.49 2.56 -9.56
C LEU A 24 -28.42 1.79 -10.89
N VAL A 25 -28.46 2.51 -12.02
CA VAL A 25 -28.29 1.90 -13.35
C VAL A 25 -26.80 1.63 -13.58
N PRO A 26 -26.39 0.45 -14.07
CA PRO A 26 -24.99 0.19 -14.41
C PRO A 26 -24.54 1.14 -15.51
N LEU A 27 -23.68 2.12 -15.17
CA LEU A 27 -23.17 3.09 -16.13
C LEU A 27 -21.94 2.52 -16.87
N PRO A 28 -21.83 2.70 -18.20
CA PRO A 28 -20.63 2.31 -18.92
C PRO A 28 -19.46 3.13 -18.40
N GLN A 29 -18.43 2.45 -17.89
CA GLN A 29 -17.30 3.12 -17.28
C GLN A 29 -16.49 3.88 -18.36
N GLY A 30 -16.29 3.31 -19.55
CA GLY A 30 -15.50 3.92 -20.62
C GLY A 30 -14.00 3.96 -20.29
N HIS A 31 -13.17 4.13 -21.32
CA HIS A 31 -11.71 4.08 -21.16
C HIS A 31 -11.14 5.43 -20.75
N LEU A 32 -10.29 5.41 -19.72
CA LEU A 32 -9.45 6.53 -19.33
C LEU A 32 -8.32 6.66 -20.36
N ASN A 33 -7.92 7.90 -20.66
CA ASN A 33 -6.79 8.12 -21.54
C ASN A 33 -5.46 7.78 -20.84
N GLU A 34 -4.41 7.51 -21.63
CA GLU A 34 -3.09 7.14 -21.12
C GLU A 34 -2.50 8.19 -20.18
N LYS A 35 -2.75 9.48 -20.43
CA LYS A 35 -2.27 10.57 -19.56
C LYS A 35 -2.86 10.43 -18.17
N THR A 36 -4.16 10.20 -18.03
CA THR A 36 -4.82 10.00 -16.73
C THR A 36 -4.26 8.79 -16.00
N LEU A 37 -4.08 7.65 -16.69
CA LEU A 37 -3.49 6.45 -16.08
C LEU A 37 -2.05 6.69 -15.62
N ARG A 38 -1.27 7.40 -16.44
CA ARG A 38 0.12 7.74 -16.12
C ARG A 38 0.23 8.67 -14.91
N GLU A 39 -0.59 9.72 -14.85
CA GLU A 39 -0.65 10.62 -13.69
C GLU A 39 -1.08 9.86 -12.42
N ALA A 40 -2.13 9.05 -12.54
CA ALA A 40 -2.65 8.23 -11.45
C ALA A 40 -1.58 7.29 -10.88
N SER A 41 -0.83 6.61 -11.75
CA SER A 41 0.16 5.60 -11.39
C SER A 41 1.26 6.09 -10.44
N VAL A 42 1.56 7.38 -10.43
CA VAL A 42 2.60 8.00 -9.58
C VAL A 42 2.05 9.00 -8.57
N SER A 43 0.72 9.14 -8.48
CA SER A 43 0.09 10.15 -7.64
C SER A 43 0.03 9.78 -6.16
N MET A 44 -0.06 8.48 -5.86
CA MET A 44 -0.36 7.96 -4.50
C MET A 44 -1.62 8.59 -3.89
N SER A 45 -2.57 9.00 -4.72
CA SER A 45 -3.81 9.65 -4.27
C SER A 45 -4.67 8.67 -3.46
N PRO A 46 -5.17 9.05 -2.27
CA PRO A 46 -6.11 8.24 -1.51
C PRO A 46 -7.34 7.83 -2.32
N ASN A 47 -7.83 8.70 -3.21
CA ASN A 47 -8.99 8.40 -4.05
C ASN A 47 -8.75 7.22 -5.00
N ILE A 48 -7.52 7.02 -5.45
CA ILE A 48 -7.17 5.87 -6.31
C ILE A 48 -7.10 4.59 -5.50
N LEU A 49 -6.57 4.66 -4.27
CA LEU A 49 -6.56 3.52 -3.36
C LEU A 49 -8.01 3.13 -3.01
N LEU A 50 -8.87 4.10 -2.67
CA LEU A 50 -10.24 3.82 -2.24
C LEU A 50 -11.20 3.46 -3.38
N GLY A 51 -10.92 3.95 -4.59
CA GLY A 51 -11.66 3.64 -5.81
C GLY A 51 -11.18 2.37 -6.49
N GLN A 52 -11.77 2.04 -7.63
CA GLN A 52 -11.50 0.79 -8.35
C GLN A 52 -11.21 1.02 -9.83
N ARG A 53 -12.00 1.88 -10.50
CA ARG A 53 -11.96 2.06 -11.95
C ARG A 53 -10.55 2.37 -12.50
N ILE A 54 -9.82 3.27 -11.85
CA ILE A 54 -8.47 3.66 -12.32
C ILE A 54 -7.48 2.50 -12.16
N LYS A 55 -7.57 1.73 -11.06
CA LYS A 55 -6.70 0.58 -10.81
C LYS A 55 -6.95 -0.48 -11.86
N ASP A 56 -8.21 -0.89 -12.07
CA ASP A 56 -8.55 -1.94 -13.04
C ASP A 56 -8.02 -1.61 -14.44
N GLN A 57 -8.23 -0.38 -14.91
CA GLN A 57 -7.74 0.04 -16.23
C GLN A 57 -6.22 0.15 -16.31
N ALA A 58 -5.54 0.59 -15.24
CA ALA A 58 -4.08 0.61 -15.20
C ALA A 58 -3.49 -0.81 -15.23
N LEU A 59 -4.07 -1.74 -14.47
CA LEU A 59 -3.63 -3.14 -14.42
C LEU A 59 -3.88 -3.89 -15.73
N GLN A 60 -4.99 -3.57 -16.42
CA GLN A 60 -5.27 -4.05 -17.78
C GLN A 60 -4.27 -3.46 -18.80
N ALA A 61 -3.86 -2.21 -18.62
CA ALA A 61 -2.82 -1.55 -19.44
C ALA A 61 -1.38 -1.99 -19.11
N GLY A 62 -1.18 -3.00 -18.26
CA GLY A 62 0.13 -3.58 -17.98
C GLY A 62 0.93 -2.85 -16.89
N TYR A 63 0.31 -1.95 -16.12
CA TYR A 63 0.97 -1.40 -14.94
C TYR A 63 1.12 -2.46 -13.85
N VAL A 64 2.23 -2.39 -13.12
CA VAL A 64 2.60 -3.34 -12.05
C VAL A 64 2.39 -2.69 -10.69
N PRO A 65 1.60 -3.28 -9.77
CA PRO A 65 1.46 -2.81 -8.41
C PRO A 65 2.81 -2.75 -7.67
N PHE A 66 3.14 -1.56 -7.17
CA PHE A 66 4.21 -1.32 -6.20
C PHE A 66 3.54 -0.89 -4.91
N MET A 67 3.43 -1.84 -3.98
CA MET A 67 2.69 -1.71 -2.74
C MET A 67 3.61 -1.32 -1.58
N GLY A 68 3.14 -0.40 -0.74
CA GLY A 68 3.93 0.14 0.36
C GLY A 68 3.19 1.23 1.14
N SER A 69 3.93 2.18 1.71
CA SER A 69 3.41 3.33 2.46
C SER A 69 4.06 4.65 1.99
N SER A 70 4.62 5.44 2.91
CA SER A 70 5.24 6.73 2.60
C SER A 70 6.56 6.62 1.84
N GLU A 71 7.22 5.46 1.82
CA GLU A 71 8.44 5.21 1.05
C GLU A 71 8.24 5.45 -0.45
N LEU A 72 7.08 5.11 -1.01
CA LEU A 72 6.79 5.31 -2.42
C LEU A 72 6.78 6.80 -2.81
N SER A 73 6.62 7.70 -1.83
CA SER A 73 6.61 9.16 -2.06
C SER A 73 8.01 9.78 -2.08
N ARG A 74 9.03 9.01 -1.70
CA ARG A 74 10.46 9.38 -1.70
C ARG A 74 11.03 9.37 -3.11
N MET A 75 10.40 10.18 -3.96
CA MET A 75 10.76 10.32 -5.37
C MET A 75 12.07 11.09 -5.48
N ASP A 76 13.08 10.42 -6.01
CA ASP A 76 14.32 10.99 -6.51
C ASP A 76 14.63 10.43 -7.90
N ALA A 77 15.77 10.81 -8.50
CA ALA A 77 16.13 10.40 -9.85
C ALA A 77 16.25 8.87 -10.02
N PHE A 78 16.42 8.11 -8.94
CA PHE A 78 16.62 6.65 -8.96
C PHE A 78 15.37 5.88 -8.55
N HIS A 79 14.27 6.56 -8.23
CA HIS A 79 13.01 5.92 -7.86
C HIS A 79 12.53 4.96 -8.99
N PRO A 80 11.91 3.81 -8.68
CA PRO A 80 11.50 2.82 -9.68
C PRO A 80 10.66 3.40 -10.84
N SER A 81 9.72 4.30 -10.56
CA SER A 81 8.91 4.96 -11.60
C SER A 81 9.75 5.85 -12.54
N VAL A 82 10.82 6.46 -12.04
CA VAL A 82 11.73 7.28 -12.85
C VAL A 82 12.63 6.39 -13.70
N LEU A 83 13.20 5.33 -13.12
CA LEU A 83 14.05 4.39 -13.87
C LEU A 83 13.27 3.67 -14.97
N ALA A 84 12.05 3.20 -14.67
CA ALA A 84 11.19 2.56 -15.66
C ALA A 84 10.83 3.48 -16.81
N ALA A 85 10.51 4.75 -16.53
CA ALA A 85 10.22 5.75 -17.56
C ALA A 85 11.47 6.19 -18.34
N LYS A 86 12.61 6.39 -17.66
CA LYS A 86 13.87 6.85 -18.27
C LYS A 86 14.41 5.85 -19.28
N TYR A 87 14.38 4.58 -18.92
CA TYR A 87 14.97 3.49 -19.71
C TYR A 87 13.93 2.70 -20.49
N ASP A 88 12.72 3.26 -20.62
CA ASP A 88 11.61 2.71 -21.40
C ASP A 88 11.41 1.19 -21.19
N ARG A 89 11.23 0.80 -19.92
CA ARG A 89 11.03 -0.61 -19.57
C ARG A 89 9.72 -1.15 -20.14
N ASP A 90 9.58 -2.47 -20.19
CA ASP A 90 8.33 -3.14 -20.57
C ASP A 90 7.23 -3.07 -19.49
N TYR A 91 7.52 -2.49 -18.32
CA TYR A 91 6.57 -2.27 -17.25
C TYR A 91 6.54 -0.81 -16.77
N ARG A 92 5.46 -0.46 -16.08
CA ARG A 92 5.29 0.82 -15.37
C ARG A 92 4.81 0.58 -13.95
N PRO A 93 5.50 1.08 -12.91
CA PRO A 93 5.00 1.00 -11.54
C PRO A 93 3.67 1.72 -11.35
N PHE A 94 2.72 1.09 -10.68
CA PHE A 94 1.51 1.69 -10.13
C PHE A 94 1.65 1.76 -8.60
N LEU A 95 1.89 2.96 -8.08
CA LEU A 95 2.21 3.16 -6.67
C LEU A 95 0.94 3.06 -5.81
N LEU A 96 0.77 1.93 -5.13
CA LEU A 96 -0.32 1.65 -4.21
C LEU A 96 0.17 1.79 -2.77
N GLY A 97 -0.13 2.93 -2.16
CA GLY A 97 0.26 3.19 -0.78
C GLY A 97 0.35 4.67 -0.50
N ALA A 98 0.30 5.02 0.78
CA ALA A 98 0.42 6.39 1.27
C ALA A 98 0.88 6.37 2.74
N PRO A 99 1.23 7.53 3.33
CA PRO A 99 1.59 7.56 4.74
C PRO A 99 0.49 6.96 5.63
N GLY A 100 0.81 5.85 6.30
CA GLY A 100 -0.12 5.16 7.21
C GLY A 100 -0.83 3.94 6.61
N THR A 101 -0.69 3.66 5.32
CA THR A 101 -1.16 2.38 4.75
C THR A 101 -0.27 1.25 5.26
N GLN A 102 -0.90 0.17 5.73
CA GLN A 102 -0.25 -1.04 6.25
C GLN A 102 -0.97 -2.28 5.67
N SER A 103 -0.64 -3.48 6.17
CA SER A 103 -1.09 -4.72 5.53
C SER A 103 -2.61 -4.86 5.47
N LEU A 104 -3.34 -4.47 6.53
CA LEU A 104 -4.81 -4.56 6.53
C LEU A 104 -5.46 -3.60 5.53
N THR A 105 -4.87 -2.41 5.32
CA THR A 105 -5.36 -1.46 4.32
C THR A 105 -5.17 -2.01 2.92
N HIS A 106 -3.99 -2.57 2.65
CA HIS A 106 -3.69 -3.22 1.37
C HIS A 106 -4.57 -4.45 1.14
N TYR A 107 -4.80 -5.28 2.16
CA TYR A 107 -5.68 -6.44 2.04
C TYR A 107 -7.10 -6.05 1.62
N LEU A 108 -7.62 -4.95 2.20
CA LEU A 108 -8.92 -4.44 1.82
C LEU A 108 -8.90 -3.86 0.40
N ASP A 109 -7.86 -3.10 0.06
CA ASP A 109 -7.64 -2.58 -1.30
C ASP A 109 -7.66 -3.67 -2.37
N ASP A 110 -6.92 -4.75 -2.13
CA ASP A 110 -6.73 -5.88 -3.04
C ASP A 110 -8.04 -6.59 -3.40
N GLN A 111 -9.09 -6.47 -2.56
CA GLN A 111 -10.41 -7.07 -2.86
C GLN A 111 -11.00 -6.57 -4.17
N SER A 112 -10.67 -5.32 -4.54
CA SER A 112 -11.20 -4.65 -5.73
C SER A 112 -10.56 -5.09 -7.03
N TRP A 113 -9.36 -5.70 -7.01
CA TRP A 113 -8.59 -5.90 -8.25
C TRP A 113 -7.80 -7.22 -8.33
N ILE A 114 -7.46 -7.87 -7.21
CA ILE A 114 -6.47 -8.96 -7.19
C ILE A 114 -6.87 -10.15 -8.09
N ARG A 115 -8.17 -10.41 -8.24
CA ARG A 115 -8.68 -11.57 -8.98
C ARG A 115 -8.51 -11.41 -10.48
N GLU A 116 -8.70 -10.19 -10.97
CA GLU A 116 -8.45 -9.82 -12.36
C GLU A 116 -6.95 -9.73 -12.66
N TYR A 117 -6.13 -9.63 -11.62
CA TYR A 117 -4.67 -9.60 -11.69
C TYR A 117 -4.01 -10.96 -11.36
N ARG A 118 -4.78 -12.06 -11.34
CA ARG A 118 -4.31 -13.41 -11.03
C ARG A 118 -3.11 -13.83 -11.89
N GLY A 119 -2.15 -14.51 -11.27
CA GLY A 119 -0.97 -15.07 -11.96
C GLY A 119 0.10 -14.05 -12.36
N LYS A 120 -0.04 -12.78 -11.95
CA LYS A 120 0.89 -11.70 -12.30
C LYS A 120 1.84 -11.38 -11.15
N LYS A 121 2.77 -10.45 -11.43
CA LYS A 121 3.82 -10.03 -10.49
C LYS A 121 3.46 -8.70 -9.80
N ILE A 122 3.87 -8.57 -8.54
CA ILE A 122 3.83 -7.31 -7.78
C ILE A 122 5.14 -7.10 -7.02
N VAL A 123 5.35 -5.87 -6.56
CA VAL A 123 6.42 -5.52 -5.61
C VAL A 123 5.79 -5.05 -4.31
N PHE A 124 6.24 -5.58 -3.17
CA PHE A 124 5.70 -5.21 -1.85
C PHE A 124 6.83 -4.78 -0.90
N ILE A 125 6.81 -3.54 -0.44
CA ILE A 125 7.81 -3.00 0.49
C ILE A 125 7.30 -3.15 1.93
N ILE A 126 8.01 -3.92 2.74
CA ILE A 126 7.65 -4.21 4.14
C ILE A 126 8.39 -3.26 5.07
N SER A 127 7.69 -2.31 5.69
CA SER A 127 8.27 -1.41 6.67
C SER A 127 8.24 -2.03 8.07
N LEU A 128 9.41 -2.23 8.70
CA LEU A 128 9.50 -2.82 10.05
C LEU A 128 8.74 -2.01 11.11
N GLN A 129 8.57 -0.71 10.87
CA GLN A 129 7.89 0.24 11.73
C GLN A 129 6.37 0.03 11.80
N TRP A 130 5.79 -0.77 10.90
CA TRP A 130 4.37 -1.15 10.97
C TRP A 130 4.11 -2.13 12.13
N PHE A 131 5.10 -2.95 12.48
CA PHE A 131 5.00 -4.05 13.44
C PHE A 131 5.07 -3.58 14.90
N THR A 132 4.45 -2.45 15.24
CA THR A 132 4.38 -1.98 16.63
C THR A 132 3.44 -2.87 17.47
N PRO A 133 3.56 -2.89 18.81
CA PRO A 133 2.67 -3.68 19.66
C PRO A 133 1.18 -3.35 19.52
N LYS A 134 0.86 -2.14 19.04
CA LYS A 134 -0.52 -1.70 18.80
C LYS A 134 -1.02 -2.02 17.38
N GLY A 135 -0.12 -2.36 16.46
CA GLY A 135 -0.40 -2.51 15.03
C GLY A 135 -0.74 -1.19 14.35
N VAL A 136 -1.53 -1.29 13.27
CA VAL A 136 -2.02 -0.14 12.51
C VAL A 136 -2.75 0.87 13.39
N ASN A 137 -2.50 2.16 13.14
CA ASN A 137 -3.23 3.25 13.79
C ASN A 137 -4.69 3.26 13.29
N PRO A 138 -5.71 3.22 14.19
CA PRO A 138 -7.10 3.18 13.76
C PRO A 138 -7.53 4.37 12.90
N GLY A 139 -7.06 5.59 13.20
CA GLY A 139 -7.37 6.77 12.40
C GLY A 139 -6.75 6.72 11.01
N ALA A 140 -5.53 6.17 10.88
CA ALA A 140 -4.92 5.93 9.58
C ALA A 140 -5.68 4.87 8.78
N PHE A 141 -6.05 3.75 9.40
CA PHE A 141 -6.87 2.73 8.75
C PHE A 141 -8.22 3.29 8.29
N GLN A 142 -8.92 4.05 9.15
CA GLN A 142 -10.22 4.66 8.83
C GLN A 142 -10.13 5.69 7.70
N TYR A 143 -9.03 6.42 7.60
CA TYR A 143 -8.81 7.34 6.49
C TYR A 143 -8.73 6.61 5.14
N PHE A 144 -8.20 5.38 5.14
CA PHE A 144 -8.10 4.52 3.96
C PHE A 144 -9.15 3.39 3.92
N TYR A 145 -10.26 3.52 4.65
CA TYR A 145 -11.33 2.54 4.63
C TYR A 145 -12.31 2.81 3.49
N SER A 146 -12.43 1.87 2.55
CA SER A 146 -13.42 1.94 1.47
C SER A 146 -14.62 1.03 1.76
N PRO A 147 -15.85 1.58 1.89
CA PRO A 147 -17.06 0.77 1.99
C PRO A 147 -17.26 -0.16 0.79
N LEU A 148 -16.86 0.28 -0.42
CA LEU A 148 -16.94 -0.53 -1.63
C LEU A 148 -16.13 -1.82 -1.48
N GLN A 149 -14.85 -1.68 -1.11
CA GLN A 149 -13.94 -2.82 -0.91
C GLN A 149 -14.38 -3.73 0.26
N ALA A 150 -14.97 -3.16 1.31
CA ALA A 150 -15.52 -3.95 2.41
C ALA A 150 -16.73 -4.78 1.98
N ILE A 151 -17.59 -4.25 1.09
CA ILE A 151 -18.69 -5.01 0.50
C ILE A 151 -18.15 -6.12 -0.40
N GLU A 152 -17.16 -5.82 -1.25
CA GLU A 152 -16.51 -6.82 -2.10
C GLU A 152 -15.89 -7.96 -1.28
N PHE A 153 -15.23 -7.65 -0.16
CA PHE A 153 -14.78 -8.65 0.80
C PHE A 153 -15.95 -9.52 1.27
N LEU A 154 -17.00 -8.90 1.81
CA LEU A 154 -18.14 -9.60 2.41
C LEU A 154 -18.84 -10.56 1.43
N GLN A 155 -19.06 -10.11 0.19
CA GLN A 155 -19.75 -10.90 -0.83
C GLN A 155 -18.99 -12.17 -1.24
N HIS A 156 -17.69 -12.23 -0.99
CA HIS A 156 -16.83 -13.33 -1.40
C HIS A 156 -16.17 -14.08 -0.24
N ALA A 157 -16.31 -13.57 0.97
CA ALA A 157 -15.80 -14.18 2.18
C ALA A 157 -16.43 -15.56 2.40
N LYS A 158 -15.58 -16.51 2.80
CA LYS A 158 -15.94 -17.87 3.16
C LYS A 158 -15.89 -17.99 4.68
N PRO A 159 -17.02 -18.21 5.37
CA PRO A 159 -17.07 -18.19 6.83
C PRO A 159 -16.26 -19.29 7.52
N HIS A 160 -15.88 -20.35 6.80
CA HIS A 160 -15.03 -21.44 7.29
C HIS A 160 -13.54 -21.17 7.06
N ASP A 161 -13.18 -20.15 6.29
CA ASP A 161 -11.79 -19.80 6.01
C ASP A 161 -11.17 -18.97 7.15
N ALA A 162 -9.98 -19.35 7.59
CA ALA A 162 -9.33 -18.70 8.72
C ALA A 162 -8.94 -17.25 8.41
N ALA A 163 -8.52 -16.96 7.18
CA ALA A 163 -8.17 -15.61 6.74
C ALA A 163 -9.40 -14.71 6.73
N ASP A 164 -10.51 -15.16 6.14
CA ASP A 164 -11.74 -14.37 6.09
C ASP A 164 -12.32 -14.09 7.48
N ARG A 165 -12.29 -15.07 8.40
CA ARG A 165 -12.69 -14.84 9.80
C ARG A 165 -11.79 -13.83 10.51
N TYR A 166 -10.48 -13.94 10.30
CA TYR A 166 -9.51 -13.00 10.87
C TYR A 166 -9.72 -11.59 10.32
N ALA A 167 -9.84 -11.43 9.00
CA ALA A 167 -10.12 -10.17 8.35
C ALA A 167 -11.40 -9.54 8.89
N ALA A 168 -12.50 -10.29 8.98
CA ALA A 168 -13.77 -9.80 9.48
C ALA A 168 -13.68 -9.25 10.91
N GLN A 169 -12.95 -9.95 11.80
CA GLN A 169 -12.68 -9.47 13.17
C GLN A 169 -11.86 -8.18 13.19
N ARG A 170 -10.82 -8.09 12.35
CA ARG A 170 -9.94 -6.92 12.28
C ARG A 170 -10.66 -5.71 11.71
N LEU A 171 -11.40 -5.89 10.60
CA LEU A 171 -12.22 -4.88 9.96
C LEU A 171 -13.32 -4.40 10.93
N PHE A 172 -14.08 -5.30 11.56
CA PHE A 172 -15.13 -4.89 12.52
C PHE A 172 -14.59 -4.00 13.65
N LYS A 173 -13.39 -4.33 14.16
CA LYS A 173 -12.73 -3.58 15.23
C LYS A 173 -12.22 -2.20 14.79
N LEU A 174 -11.75 -2.06 13.55
CA LEU A 174 -11.03 -0.87 13.09
C LEU A 174 -11.86 0.05 12.19
N SER A 175 -12.89 -0.48 11.52
CA SER A 175 -13.79 0.30 10.67
C SER A 175 -14.43 1.45 11.43
N PRO A 176 -14.80 2.55 10.75
CA PRO A 176 -15.47 3.68 11.37
C PRO A 176 -16.71 3.23 12.17
N ALA A 177 -16.94 3.82 13.34
CA ALA A 177 -18.12 3.49 14.16
C ALA A 177 -19.44 3.76 13.41
N LYS A 178 -19.44 4.76 12.52
CA LYS A 178 -20.56 5.13 11.64
C LYS A 178 -20.56 4.39 10.29
N ALA A 179 -19.78 3.31 10.15
CA ALA A 179 -19.86 2.46 8.96
C ALA A 179 -21.28 1.92 8.78
N HIS A 180 -21.68 1.69 7.52
CA HIS A 180 -23.01 1.22 7.15
C HIS A 180 -23.41 -0.02 7.96
N SER A 181 -24.63 -0.05 8.49
CA SER A 181 -25.10 -1.11 9.39
C SER A 181 -24.99 -2.49 8.77
N ASP A 182 -25.36 -2.63 7.48
CA ASP A 182 -25.25 -3.91 6.76
C ASP A 182 -23.79 -4.40 6.66
N ILE A 183 -22.81 -3.51 6.49
CA ILE A 183 -21.40 -3.92 6.46
C ILE A 183 -20.98 -4.41 7.84
N ARG A 184 -21.38 -3.71 8.91
CA ARG A 184 -21.07 -4.13 10.29
C ARG A 184 -21.71 -5.47 10.65
N GLU A 185 -22.96 -5.69 10.24
CA GLU A 185 -23.67 -6.97 10.39
C GLU A 185 -22.92 -8.09 9.66
N GLY A 186 -22.58 -7.89 8.38
CA GLY A 186 -21.85 -8.89 7.61
C GLY A 186 -20.47 -9.22 8.19
N LEU A 187 -19.74 -8.23 8.71
CA LEU A 187 -18.45 -8.46 9.36
C LEU A 187 -18.61 -9.29 10.65
N LEU A 188 -19.69 -9.09 11.42
CA LEU A 188 -19.98 -9.93 12.58
C LEU A 188 -20.31 -11.37 12.19
N ASP A 189 -21.14 -11.55 11.16
CA ASP A 189 -21.50 -12.88 10.64
C ASP A 189 -20.25 -13.66 10.23
N ILE A 190 -19.41 -13.08 9.35
CA ILE A 190 -18.19 -13.73 8.89
C ILE A 190 -17.22 -13.99 10.06
N ALA A 191 -17.05 -13.05 10.98
CA ALA A 191 -16.21 -13.25 12.17
C ALA A 191 -16.70 -14.44 13.04
N ALA A 192 -18.01 -14.61 13.15
CA ALA A 192 -18.67 -15.71 13.86
C ALA A 192 -18.65 -17.04 13.09
N GLY A 193 -18.21 -17.04 11.82
CA GLY A 193 -18.25 -18.23 10.96
C GLY A 193 -19.65 -18.51 10.40
N VAL A 194 -20.47 -17.47 10.28
CA VAL A 194 -21.82 -17.50 9.70
C VAL A 194 -21.78 -16.93 8.29
N LYS A 195 -22.46 -17.57 7.35
CA LYS A 195 -22.59 -17.07 5.97
C LYS A 195 -23.59 -15.91 5.94
N LEU A 196 -23.33 -14.90 5.11
CA LEU A 196 -24.27 -13.81 4.88
C LEU A 196 -25.66 -14.33 4.47
N GLY A 197 -26.69 -13.84 5.16
CA GLY A 197 -28.08 -14.06 4.78
C GLY A 197 -28.39 -13.48 3.39
N LYS A 198 -29.27 -14.13 2.63
CA LYS A 198 -29.63 -13.69 1.27
C LYS A 198 -30.10 -12.23 1.22
N GLY A 199 -30.93 -11.81 2.18
CA GLY A 199 -31.44 -10.44 2.24
C GLY A 199 -30.34 -9.40 2.49
N LEU A 200 -29.42 -9.68 3.41
CA LEU A 200 -28.26 -8.84 3.67
C LEU A 200 -27.37 -8.74 2.43
N ASN A 201 -27.07 -9.88 1.79
CA ASN A 201 -26.26 -9.92 0.58
C ASN A 201 -26.87 -9.09 -0.57
N THR A 202 -28.20 -9.12 -0.73
CA THR A 202 -28.90 -8.28 -1.72
C THR A 202 -28.77 -6.79 -1.40
N ARG A 203 -28.95 -6.39 -0.14
CA ARG A 203 -28.79 -4.96 0.26
C ARG A 203 -27.36 -4.47 0.03
N LEU A 204 -26.37 -5.31 0.36
CA LEU A 204 -24.96 -5.03 0.10
C LEU A 204 -24.69 -4.86 -1.40
N ALA A 205 -25.23 -5.73 -2.26
CA ALA A 205 -25.07 -5.62 -3.72
C ALA A 205 -25.69 -4.35 -4.33
N VAL A 206 -26.85 -3.90 -3.79
CA VAL A 206 -27.44 -2.61 -4.18
C VAL A 206 -26.52 -1.46 -3.78
N HIS A 207 -25.98 -1.50 -2.56
CA HIS A 207 -25.06 -0.47 -2.08
C HIS A 207 -23.74 -0.45 -2.85
N GLU A 208 -23.20 -1.62 -3.20
CA GLU A 208 -22.04 -1.79 -4.06
C GLU A 208 -22.24 -1.10 -5.42
N THR A 209 -23.40 -1.33 -6.06
CA THR A 209 -23.72 -0.72 -7.36
C THR A 209 -23.70 0.80 -7.29
N LEU A 210 -24.28 1.39 -6.23
CA LEU A 210 -24.24 2.84 -5.99
C LEU A 210 -22.81 3.35 -5.89
N LEU A 211 -21.97 2.70 -5.07
CA LEU A 211 -20.59 3.11 -4.83
C LEU A 211 -19.70 2.94 -6.07
N ARG A 212 -19.88 1.87 -6.86
CA ARG A 212 -19.17 1.68 -8.14
C ARG A 212 -19.50 2.78 -9.14
N ASN A 213 -20.77 3.18 -9.21
CA ASN A 213 -21.20 4.25 -10.10
C ASN A 213 -20.69 5.62 -9.61
N GLU A 214 -20.67 5.86 -8.31
CA GLU A 214 -20.02 7.03 -7.70
C GLU A 214 -18.53 7.09 -8.08
N ASP A 215 -17.77 6.01 -7.87
CA ASP A 215 -16.36 5.92 -8.26
C ASP A 215 -16.18 6.18 -9.77
N SER A 216 -17.00 5.57 -10.62
CA SER A 216 -16.94 5.77 -12.07
C SER A 216 -17.23 7.21 -12.50
N LEU A 217 -18.12 7.92 -11.80
CA LEU A 217 -18.43 9.32 -12.09
C LEU A 217 -17.32 10.25 -11.62
N PHE A 218 -16.81 10.05 -10.40
CA PHE A 218 -15.92 11.02 -9.76
C PHE A 218 -14.42 10.75 -9.93
N SER A 219 -14.00 9.51 -10.19
CA SER A 219 -12.59 9.16 -10.40
C SER A 219 -11.93 9.92 -11.56
N ARG A 220 -12.70 10.31 -12.58
CA ARG A 220 -12.21 11.10 -13.74
C ARG A 220 -11.67 12.49 -13.36
N PHE A 221 -12.08 13.03 -12.21
CA PHE A 221 -11.66 14.36 -11.77
C PHE A 221 -10.35 14.34 -10.97
N THR A 222 -9.74 13.17 -10.81
CA THR A 222 -8.41 13.00 -10.22
C THR A 222 -7.35 13.40 -11.26
N VAL A 223 -7.25 14.70 -11.57
CA VAL A 223 -6.26 15.24 -12.52
C VAL A 223 -5.28 16.12 -11.76
N GLY A 224 -4.04 15.65 -11.68
CA GLY A 224 -2.91 16.41 -11.15
C GLY A 224 -1.74 16.38 -12.12
N ASN A 225 -0.68 17.13 -11.78
CA ASN A 225 0.60 17.11 -12.51
C ASN A 225 1.65 16.35 -11.67
N TYR A 226 1.34 15.09 -11.36
CA TYR A 226 2.20 14.22 -10.56
C TYR A 226 3.41 13.74 -11.39
N TYR A 227 3.23 13.59 -12.70
CA TYR A 227 4.26 13.08 -13.60
C TYR A 227 5.42 14.06 -13.85
N ALA A 228 5.24 15.37 -13.63
CA ALA A 228 6.35 16.34 -13.73
C ALA A 228 7.54 16.01 -12.82
N ARG A 229 7.31 15.36 -11.66
CA ARG A 229 8.40 14.88 -10.79
C ARG A 229 9.20 13.76 -11.44
N ILE A 230 8.53 12.92 -12.24
CA ILE A 230 9.15 11.83 -12.99
C ILE A 230 10.05 12.41 -14.09
N GLU A 231 9.53 13.35 -14.87
CA GLU A 231 10.27 14.02 -15.95
C GLU A 231 11.53 14.73 -15.42
N LYS A 232 11.40 15.45 -14.29
CA LYS A 232 12.55 16.08 -13.61
C LYS A 232 13.57 15.06 -13.11
N GLY A 233 13.13 13.88 -12.67
CA GLY A 233 14.02 12.77 -12.31
C GLY A 233 14.77 12.24 -13.53
N MET A 234 14.07 12.02 -14.65
CA MET A 234 14.64 11.51 -15.90
C MET A 234 15.72 12.44 -16.47
N GLN A 235 15.57 13.76 -16.32
CA GLN A 235 16.55 14.75 -16.78
C GLN A 235 17.89 14.65 -16.03
N GLN A 236 17.91 14.12 -14.81
CA GLN A 236 19.13 13.94 -14.02
C GLN A 236 19.89 12.66 -14.37
N LEU A 237 19.25 11.74 -15.10
CA LEU A 237 19.83 10.46 -15.47
C LEU A 237 20.48 10.50 -16.86
N PRO A 238 21.60 9.78 -17.06
CA PRO A 238 22.17 9.59 -18.40
C PRO A 238 21.22 8.79 -19.29
N LYS A 239 21.38 8.88 -20.61
CA LYS A 239 20.56 8.09 -21.56
C LYS A 239 20.76 6.58 -21.39
N HIS A 240 21.99 6.17 -21.06
CA HIS A 240 22.35 4.79 -20.73
C HIS A 240 23.24 4.79 -19.48
N ALA A 241 23.04 3.84 -18.58
CA ALA A 241 23.93 3.63 -17.45
C ALA A 241 23.93 2.17 -16.98
N THR A 242 25.08 1.72 -16.50
CA THR A 242 25.19 0.51 -15.69
C THR A 242 24.73 0.78 -14.26
N ASN A 243 24.42 -0.28 -13.52
CA ASN A 243 24.08 -0.21 -12.09
C ASN A 243 25.17 0.48 -11.25
N GLN A 244 26.44 0.27 -11.59
CA GLN A 244 27.56 0.93 -10.92
C GLN A 244 27.59 2.44 -11.21
N GLN A 245 27.37 2.86 -12.46
CA GLN A 245 27.29 4.27 -12.84
C GLN A 245 26.12 4.97 -12.14
N LEU A 246 24.95 4.31 -12.08
CA LEU A 246 23.79 4.78 -11.32
C LEU A 246 24.12 4.94 -9.84
N SER A 247 24.77 3.95 -9.22
CA SER A 247 25.14 4.02 -7.79
C SER A 247 26.14 5.14 -7.47
N VAL A 248 27.10 5.39 -8.39
CA VAL A 248 28.04 6.52 -8.28
C VAL A 248 27.29 7.85 -8.37
N LEU A 249 26.42 8.02 -9.38
CA LEU A 249 25.61 9.23 -9.54
C LEU A 249 24.68 9.45 -8.35
N ALA A 250 24.06 8.39 -7.85
CA ALA A 250 23.21 8.40 -6.66
C ALA A 250 23.97 8.90 -5.43
N GLY A 251 25.22 8.46 -5.25
CA GLY A 251 26.08 8.98 -4.18
C GLY A 251 26.36 10.47 -4.34
N LYS A 252 26.64 10.96 -5.56
CA LYS A 252 26.89 12.39 -5.83
C LYS A 252 25.65 13.25 -5.55
N ILE A 253 24.48 12.81 -6.02
CA ILE A 253 23.22 13.55 -5.81
C ILE A 253 22.83 13.52 -4.32
N GLY A 254 22.92 12.36 -3.68
CA GLY A 254 22.67 12.23 -2.23
C GLY A 254 23.58 13.14 -1.40
N ALA A 255 24.89 13.16 -1.69
CA ALA A 255 25.84 14.03 -0.99
C ALA A 255 25.46 15.53 -1.06
N LYS A 256 25.01 16.00 -2.22
CA LYS A 256 24.56 17.39 -2.40
C LYS A 256 23.24 17.68 -1.67
N ALA A 257 22.40 16.67 -1.48
CA ALA A 257 21.09 16.80 -0.85
C ALA A 257 21.12 16.65 0.68
N THR A 258 22.25 16.29 1.29
CA THR A 258 22.37 16.00 2.74
C THR A 258 23.52 16.80 3.39
N THR A 259 23.61 18.09 3.12
CA THR A 259 24.72 18.97 3.54
C THR A 259 24.49 19.68 4.87
N ASN A 260 23.25 19.77 5.36
CA ASN A 260 22.91 20.56 6.55
C ASN A 260 22.87 19.75 7.86
N ASN A 261 23.24 18.47 7.84
CA ASN A 261 23.24 17.60 9.02
C ASN A 261 24.22 16.43 8.90
N HIS A 262 24.62 15.88 10.05
CA HIS A 262 25.59 14.77 10.09
C HIS A 262 24.96 13.37 9.98
N PHE A 263 23.62 13.27 9.98
CA PHE A 263 22.89 11.99 9.88
C PHE A 263 22.77 11.49 8.44
N GLY A 264 23.10 12.31 7.44
CA GLY A 264 22.88 11.97 6.03
C GLY A 264 21.40 11.94 5.66
N ILE A 265 20.58 12.76 6.33
CA ILE A 265 19.16 12.95 6.05
C ILE A 265 19.00 14.08 5.04
N GLU A 266 18.05 13.98 4.13
CA GLU A 266 17.76 15.01 3.13
C GLU A 266 17.50 16.39 3.78
N ASN A 267 18.08 17.44 3.20
CA ASN A 267 18.16 18.78 3.77
C ASN A 267 16.78 19.35 4.13
N HIS A 268 15.80 19.27 3.23
CA HIS A 268 14.46 19.77 3.46
C HIS A 268 13.75 18.98 4.56
N PHE A 269 13.80 17.65 4.53
CA PHE A 269 13.26 16.80 5.59
C PHE A 269 13.88 17.15 6.95
N PHE A 270 15.21 17.26 7.02
CA PHE A 270 15.90 17.58 8.26
C PHE A 270 15.45 18.94 8.80
N SER A 271 15.51 20.00 8.00
CA SER A 271 15.10 21.34 8.42
C SER A 271 13.63 21.39 8.87
N GLN A 272 12.72 20.74 8.14
CA GLN A 272 11.29 20.81 8.43
C GLN A 272 10.88 19.95 9.63
N ARG A 273 11.36 18.71 9.69
CA ARG A 273 10.90 17.68 10.65
C ARG A 273 11.79 17.57 11.88
N LEU A 274 13.09 17.86 11.75
CA LEU A 274 14.09 17.64 12.80
C LEU A 274 14.83 18.91 13.24
N GLY A 275 14.68 20.03 12.53
CA GLY A 275 15.38 21.28 12.82
C GLY A 275 15.14 21.83 14.24
N GLY A 276 16.16 22.51 14.77
CA GLY A 276 16.14 23.16 16.08
C GLY A 276 15.93 22.18 17.23
N ASN A 277 15.12 22.58 18.22
CA ASN A 277 14.87 21.81 19.44
C ASN A 277 14.14 20.47 19.21
N LYS A 278 13.62 20.21 17.99
CA LYS A 278 12.98 18.94 17.65
C LYS A 278 13.98 17.78 17.68
N LEU A 279 15.21 18.00 17.19
CA LEU A 279 16.26 16.97 17.19
C LEU A 279 16.60 16.51 18.60
N ALA A 280 16.78 17.44 19.54
CA ALA A 280 17.11 17.12 20.93
C ALA A 280 16.05 16.21 21.56
N LYS A 281 14.76 16.45 21.26
CA LYS A 281 13.64 15.62 21.74
C LYS A 281 13.62 14.18 21.20
N MET A 282 14.40 13.88 20.16
CA MET A 282 14.44 12.56 19.55
C MET A 282 15.53 11.66 20.14
N ARG A 283 16.50 12.22 20.87
CA ARG A 283 17.59 11.44 21.47
C ARG A 283 17.03 10.37 22.41
N GLY A 284 17.40 9.12 22.20
CA GLY A 284 16.93 7.99 23.02
C GLY A 284 15.44 7.66 22.93
N LYS A 285 14.65 8.37 22.10
CA LYS A 285 13.19 8.23 22.06
C LYS A 285 12.70 6.84 21.62
N GLN A 286 13.56 6.08 20.94
CA GLN A 286 13.25 4.75 20.42
C GLN A 286 13.85 3.61 21.27
N ALA A 287 14.46 3.92 22.42
CA ALA A 287 15.08 2.92 23.31
C ALA A 287 14.15 1.77 23.73
N LYS A 288 12.84 2.03 23.80
CA LYS A 288 11.81 1.05 24.21
C LYS A 288 10.95 0.54 23.04
N PHE A 289 11.31 0.87 21.80
CA PHE A 289 10.58 0.36 20.65
C PHE A 289 10.85 -1.14 20.49
N ASP A 290 9.81 -1.90 20.14
CA ASP A 290 9.88 -3.34 19.94
C ASP A 290 8.93 -3.72 18.81
N TYR A 291 9.46 -4.32 17.75
CA TYR A 291 8.72 -4.72 16.56
C TYR A 291 8.51 -6.24 16.46
N ARG A 292 8.94 -7.00 17.46
CA ARG A 292 8.86 -8.47 17.44
C ARG A 292 7.44 -8.95 17.71
N ARG A 293 6.63 -8.16 18.43
CA ARG A 293 5.27 -8.50 18.83
C ARG A 293 4.28 -7.51 18.26
N SER A 294 3.37 -7.97 17.41
CA SER A 294 2.42 -7.10 16.72
C SER A 294 1.22 -7.87 16.17
N PRO A 295 0.00 -7.30 16.18
CA PRO A 295 -1.09 -7.82 15.35
C PRO A 295 -0.80 -7.66 13.85
N GLU A 296 0.13 -6.78 13.45
CA GLU A 296 0.51 -6.57 12.04
C GLU A 296 1.05 -7.85 11.39
N TYR A 297 1.58 -8.82 12.14
CA TYR A 297 1.97 -10.13 11.58
C TYR A 297 0.78 -10.93 11.04
N GLY A 298 -0.38 -10.82 11.70
CA GLY A 298 -1.62 -11.45 11.21
C GLY A 298 -2.27 -10.62 10.11
N ASP A 299 -2.21 -9.29 10.19
CA ASP A 299 -2.67 -8.42 9.10
C ASP A 299 -1.81 -8.64 7.83
N PHE A 300 -0.50 -8.87 7.98
CA PHE A 300 0.41 -9.26 6.89
C PHE A 300 0.10 -10.65 6.35
N GLN A 301 -0.30 -11.58 7.22
CA GLN A 301 -0.71 -12.92 6.81
C GLN A 301 -1.94 -12.89 5.87
N LEU A 302 -2.83 -11.91 6.02
CA LEU A 302 -3.97 -11.74 5.11
C LEU A 302 -3.52 -11.49 3.67
N LEU A 303 -2.49 -10.65 3.48
CA LEU A 303 -1.91 -10.41 2.16
C LEU A 303 -1.27 -11.68 1.58
N LEU A 304 -0.50 -12.41 2.38
CA LEU A 304 0.13 -13.66 1.94
C LEU A 304 -0.91 -14.68 1.48
N ASP A 305 -1.98 -14.85 2.25
CA ASP A 305 -3.10 -15.71 1.89
C ASP A 305 -3.77 -15.27 0.56
N GLN A 306 -4.00 -13.97 0.39
CA GLN A 306 -4.59 -13.40 -0.81
C GLN A 306 -3.70 -13.55 -2.05
N PHE A 307 -2.40 -13.32 -1.91
CA PHE A 307 -1.43 -13.53 -2.98
C PHE A 307 -1.38 -15.00 -3.38
N ALA A 308 -1.39 -15.92 -2.41
CA ALA A 308 -1.39 -17.35 -2.71
C ALA A 308 -2.65 -17.82 -3.43
N LYS A 309 -3.85 -17.42 -2.96
CA LYS A 309 -5.14 -17.76 -3.59
C LYS A 309 -5.28 -17.26 -5.04
N ASN A 310 -4.53 -16.23 -5.40
CA ASN A 310 -4.53 -15.62 -6.73
C ASN A 310 -3.22 -15.85 -7.51
N HIS A 311 -2.34 -16.74 -7.03
CA HIS A 311 -1.07 -17.07 -7.68
C HIS A 311 -0.23 -15.82 -8.03
N ILE A 312 -0.26 -14.82 -7.16
CA ILE A 312 0.50 -13.58 -7.35
C ILE A 312 1.94 -13.84 -6.96
N GLN A 313 2.87 -13.58 -7.86
CA GLN A 313 4.29 -13.62 -7.54
C GLN A 313 4.72 -12.28 -6.94
N VAL A 314 5.40 -12.31 -5.80
CA VAL A 314 5.70 -11.10 -5.02
C VAL A 314 7.19 -10.95 -4.80
N GLN A 315 7.77 -9.82 -5.22
CA GLN A 315 9.09 -9.41 -4.75
C GLN A 315 8.93 -8.56 -3.48
N PHE A 316 9.26 -9.14 -2.34
CA PHE A 316 9.30 -8.40 -1.06
C PHE A 316 10.59 -7.61 -0.92
N VAL A 317 10.50 -6.38 -0.41
CA VAL A 317 11.67 -5.55 -0.09
C VAL A 317 11.57 -5.12 1.37
N ILE A 318 12.60 -5.42 2.17
CA ILE A 318 12.68 -5.00 3.57
C ILE A 318 13.76 -3.91 3.67
N PRO A 319 13.41 -2.62 3.75
CA PRO A 319 14.36 -1.53 3.79
C PRO A 319 15.11 -1.50 5.14
N PRO A 320 16.31 -0.89 5.19
CA PRO A 320 16.98 -0.63 6.46
C PRO A 320 16.39 0.57 7.17
N ILE A 321 16.97 0.85 8.34
CA ILE A 321 16.82 2.11 9.06
C ILE A 321 18.15 2.84 8.96
N ASN A 322 18.14 4.17 8.81
CA ASN A 322 19.37 4.95 8.81
C ASN A 322 20.15 4.68 10.12
N HIS A 323 21.34 4.12 10.02
CA HIS A 323 22.10 3.64 11.17
C HIS A 323 22.49 4.77 12.13
N LYS A 324 22.90 5.94 11.60
CA LYS A 324 23.22 7.12 12.44
C LYS A 324 21.98 7.61 13.19
N TRP A 325 20.81 7.55 12.55
CA TRP A 325 19.55 7.88 13.20
C TRP A 325 19.18 6.87 14.29
N ALA A 326 19.25 5.57 13.98
CA ALA A 326 18.97 4.49 14.93
C ALA A 326 19.86 4.59 16.19
N GLN A 327 21.16 4.87 16.01
CA GLN A 327 22.07 5.12 17.12
C GLN A 327 21.64 6.32 17.97
N TYR A 328 21.29 7.44 17.35
CA TYR A 328 20.90 8.66 18.06
C TYR A 328 19.58 8.50 18.85
N THR A 329 18.62 7.76 18.29
CA THR A 329 17.34 7.48 18.94
C THR A 329 17.38 6.26 19.87
N HIS A 330 18.52 5.57 19.95
CA HIS A 330 18.76 4.33 20.70
C HIS A 330 17.86 3.16 20.26
N LEU A 331 17.53 3.05 18.97
CA LEU A 331 16.80 1.91 18.45
C LEU A 331 17.66 0.63 18.51
N SER A 332 17.10 -0.45 19.04
CA SER A 332 17.82 -1.72 19.23
C SER A 332 18.05 -2.47 17.91
N GLU A 333 19.32 -2.60 17.50
CA GLU A 333 19.71 -3.40 16.34
C GLU A 333 19.45 -4.92 16.50
N PRO A 334 19.66 -5.53 17.70
CA PRO A 334 19.23 -6.89 17.93
C PRO A 334 17.72 -7.06 17.70
N MET A 335 16.90 -6.13 18.19
CA MET A 335 15.44 -6.17 17.98
C MET A 335 15.10 -6.10 16.48
N VAL A 336 15.71 -5.18 15.73
CA VAL A 336 15.53 -5.09 14.27
C VAL A 336 15.92 -6.38 13.57
N THR A 337 17.02 -7.02 13.98
CA THR A 337 17.50 -8.29 13.41
C THR A 337 16.49 -9.42 13.67
N THR A 338 16.02 -9.56 14.91
CA THR A 338 15.02 -10.57 15.28
C THR A 338 13.70 -10.36 14.55
N THR A 339 13.20 -9.12 14.46
CA THR A 339 12.00 -8.79 13.68
C THR A 339 12.16 -9.18 12.21
N THR A 340 13.32 -8.91 11.61
CA THR A 340 13.60 -9.25 10.21
C THR A 340 13.62 -10.76 10.00
N GLN A 341 14.28 -11.51 10.89
CA GLN A 341 14.31 -12.97 10.84
C GLN A 341 12.90 -13.56 10.98
N LYS A 342 12.09 -13.02 11.89
CA LYS A 342 10.70 -13.43 12.09
C LYS A 342 9.86 -13.24 10.83
N LEU A 343 9.97 -12.08 10.17
CA LEU A 343 9.29 -11.82 8.89
C LEU A 343 9.73 -12.78 7.79
N LYS A 344 11.04 -12.98 7.64
CA LYS A 344 11.59 -13.90 6.64
C LYS A 344 11.15 -15.33 6.90
N HIS A 345 11.05 -15.75 8.17
CA HIS A 345 10.52 -17.06 8.51
C HIS A 345 9.05 -17.21 8.07
N GLN A 346 8.18 -16.23 8.37
CA GLN A 346 6.77 -16.26 7.93
C GLN A 346 6.65 -16.33 6.40
N LEU A 347 7.50 -15.63 5.67
CA LEU A 347 7.55 -15.67 4.20
C LEU A 347 8.03 -17.05 3.69
N GLN A 348 9.21 -17.47 4.11
CA GLN A 348 9.89 -18.66 3.61
C GLN A 348 9.15 -19.95 3.95
N ALA A 349 8.57 -20.04 5.16
CA ALA A 349 7.80 -21.20 5.59
C ALA A 349 6.53 -21.43 4.75
N GLN A 350 6.10 -20.43 3.98
CA GLN A 350 4.89 -20.47 3.16
C GLN A 350 5.18 -20.40 1.65
N GLY A 351 6.44 -20.49 1.25
CA GLY A 351 6.85 -20.53 -0.17
C GLY A 351 7.15 -19.17 -0.80
N PHE A 352 7.13 -18.07 -0.04
CA PHE A 352 7.52 -16.75 -0.54
C PHE A 352 9.05 -16.57 -0.47
N THR A 353 9.73 -16.84 -1.59
CA THR A 353 11.20 -16.91 -1.64
C THR A 353 11.87 -15.65 -2.19
N HIS A 354 11.13 -14.81 -2.92
CA HIS A 354 11.62 -13.55 -3.48
C HIS A 354 11.66 -12.44 -2.42
N VAL A 355 12.72 -12.41 -1.63
CA VAL A 355 12.90 -11.44 -0.53
C VAL A 355 14.23 -10.71 -0.65
N LEU A 356 14.16 -9.40 -0.91
CA LEU A 356 15.30 -8.49 -0.84
C LEU A 356 15.40 -7.89 0.57
N ASP A 357 16.29 -8.46 1.38
CA ASP A 357 16.60 -7.99 2.73
C ASP A 357 17.72 -6.94 2.69
N LEU A 358 17.36 -5.67 2.87
CA LEU A 358 18.31 -4.55 2.89
C LEU A 358 18.61 -4.08 4.31
N THR A 359 18.14 -4.79 5.35
CA THR A 359 18.13 -4.27 6.73
C THR A 359 19.52 -3.97 7.30
N LYS A 360 20.57 -4.61 6.75
CA LYS A 360 21.98 -4.37 7.10
C LYS A 360 22.66 -3.25 6.31
N ALA A 361 21.98 -2.62 5.35
CA ALA A 361 22.54 -1.57 4.49
C ALA A 361 22.37 -0.14 5.06
N GLY A 362 21.80 0.02 6.26
CA GLY A 362 21.49 1.32 6.86
C GLY A 362 22.68 2.23 7.17
N ASN A 363 23.90 1.68 7.21
CA ASN A 363 25.15 2.41 7.40
C ASN A 363 25.80 2.85 6.07
N ARG A 364 25.28 2.39 4.93
CA ARG A 364 25.83 2.73 3.62
C ARG A 364 25.48 4.19 3.29
N PRO A 365 26.46 5.04 2.90
CA PRO A 365 26.19 6.43 2.57
C PRO A 365 25.12 6.57 1.50
N TYR A 366 24.16 7.48 1.72
CA TYR A 366 23.11 7.84 0.75
C TYR A 366 22.19 6.67 0.36
N PHE A 367 22.11 5.62 1.19
CA PHE A 367 21.19 4.51 0.98
C PHE A 367 19.77 4.84 1.43
N MET A 368 19.65 5.72 2.42
CA MET A 368 18.39 6.22 2.96
C MET A 368 18.21 7.68 2.57
N GLN A 369 17.00 8.08 2.17
CA GLN A 369 16.69 9.50 1.96
C GLN A 369 16.53 10.24 3.28
N ASP A 370 15.95 9.55 4.26
CA ASP A 370 15.67 10.09 5.59
C ASP A 370 15.95 9.05 6.68
N THR A 371 15.12 9.02 7.73
CA THR A 371 15.29 8.14 8.88
C THR A 371 14.95 6.68 8.57
N ILE A 372 13.96 6.43 7.69
CA ILE A 372 13.35 5.10 7.49
C ILE A 372 13.04 4.76 6.03
N HIS A 373 13.12 5.71 5.11
CA HIS A 373 12.80 5.45 3.70
C HIS A 373 14.06 5.34 2.83
N LEU A 374 14.01 4.40 1.87
CA LEU A 374 15.02 4.29 0.82
C LEU A 374 15.17 5.61 0.06
N GLY A 375 16.39 5.87 -0.40
CA GLY A 375 16.70 6.99 -1.29
C GLY A 375 17.93 6.67 -2.12
N TRP A 376 18.14 7.39 -3.21
CA TRP A 376 19.33 7.35 -4.05
C TRP A 376 19.92 5.93 -4.23
N ARG A 377 20.97 5.57 -3.47
CA ARG A 377 21.64 4.26 -3.59
C ARG A 377 20.77 3.10 -3.14
N GLY A 378 19.84 3.33 -2.21
CA GLY A 378 18.84 2.35 -1.79
C GLY A 378 17.91 1.98 -2.92
N TRP A 379 17.42 2.95 -3.69
CA TRP A 379 16.60 2.67 -4.86
C TRP A 379 17.38 1.95 -5.95
N VAL A 380 18.63 2.34 -6.22
CA VAL A 380 19.49 1.62 -7.18
C VAL A 380 19.71 0.16 -6.73
N ALA A 381 19.87 -0.08 -5.43
CA ALA A 381 20.04 -1.44 -4.90
C ALA A 381 18.75 -2.28 -5.02
N MET A 382 17.58 -1.66 -4.80
CA MET A 382 16.29 -2.31 -5.03
C MET A 382 16.08 -2.65 -6.51
N ASP A 383 16.40 -1.70 -7.39
CA ASP A 383 16.22 -1.83 -8.83
C ASP A 383 16.99 -3.03 -9.41
N GLN A 384 18.21 -3.29 -8.90
CA GLN A 384 19.03 -4.44 -9.30
C GLN A 384 18.36 -5.80 -9.13
N VAL A 385 17.35 -5.90 -8.26
CA VAL A 385 16.60 -7.14 -8.00
C VAL A 385 15.22 -7.06 -8.62
N VAL A 386 14.53 -5.92 -8.45
CA VAL A 386 13.15 -5.74 -8.89
C VAL A 386 13.04 -5.76 -10.41
N ASP A 387 13.94 -5.10 -11.14
CA ASP A 387 13.88 -5.07 -12.61
C ASP A 387 14.04 -6.48 -13.21
N PRO A 388 15.07 -7.28 -12.86
CA PRO A 388 15.14 -8.67 -13.30
C PRO A 388 13.96 -9.54 -12.85
N PHE A 389 13.41 -9.31 -11.65
CA PHE A 389 12.23 -10.05 -11.19
C PHE A 389 11.03 -9.80 -12.10
N LEU A 390 10.78 -8.55 -12.49
CA LEU A 390 9.63 -8.18 -13.33
C LEU A 390 9.83 -8.62 -14.79
N THR A 391 11.02 -8.41 -15.34
CA THR A 391 11.29 -8.59 -16.78
C THR A 391 11.69 -10.00 -17.18
N LYS A 392 12.24 -10.80 -16.26
CA LYS A 392 12.70 -12.18 -16.58
C LYS A 392 11.67 -13.23 -16.15
N PRO A 393 11.63 -14.40 -16.82
CA PRO A 393 10.88 -15.54 -16.35
C PRO A 393 11.28 -15.91 -14.92
N GLN A 394 10.27 -16.11 -14.07
CA GLN A 394 10.46 -16.58 -12.70
C GLN A 394 10.02 -18.04 -12.62
N LYS A 395 10.59 -18.78 -11.67
CA LYS A 395 10.07 -20.10 -11.34
C LYS A 395 8.67 -19.93 -10.73
N PRO A 396 7.70 -20.82 -11.03
CA PRO A 396 6.43 -20.81 -10.34
C PRO A 396 6.63 -20.97 -8.83
N ASP A 397 5.93 -20.17 -8.03
CA ASP A 397 5.92 -20.32 -6.59
C ASP A 397 4.95 -21.43 -6.16
N ALA A 398 5.34 -22.19 -5.14
CA ALA A 398 4.50 -23.22 -4.51
C ALA A 398 4.11 -22.78 -3.10
N TYR A 399 3.02 -22.03 -3.01
CA TYR A 399 2.57 -21.46 -1.74
C TYR A 399 1.87 -22.49 -0.85
N HIS A 400 2.27 -22.50 0.43
CA HIS A 400 1.70 -23.36 1.46
C HIS A 400 1.29 -22.51 2.65
N ILE A 401 0.09 -21.92 2.57
CA ILE A 401 -0.42 -21.00 3.58
C ILE A 401 -0.75 -21.74 4.87
N GLN A 402 -0.28 -21.20 6.00
CA GLN A 402 -0.47 -21.81 7.32
C GLN A 402 -1.33 -20.91 8.22
N PRO A 403 -2.52 -21.37 8.68
CA PRO A 403 -3.38 -20.60 9.58
C PRO A 403 -2.72 -20.18 10.91
N TYR A 404 -1.66 -20.88 11.33
CA TYR A 404 -0.88 -20.55 12.52
C TYR A 404 -0.41 -19.09 12.54
N PHE A 405 -0.09 -18.50 11.39
CA PHE A 405 0.39 -17.13 11.30
C PHE A 405 -0.69 -16.06 11.60
N PHE A 406 -1.97 -16.43 11.64
CA PHE A 406 -3.05 -15.57 12.17
C PHE A 406 -3.17 -15.61 13.70
N SER A 407 -2.49 -16.55 14.36
CA SER A 407 -2.66 -16.78 15.79
C SER A 407 -2.03 -15.69 16.65
N LYS A 408 -2.58 -15.51 17.86
CA LYS A 408 -1.93 -14.71 18.91
C LYS A 408 -0.57 -15.28 19.31
N GLY A 409 -0.35 -16.59 19.13
CA GLY A 409 0.93 -17.24 19.38
C GLY A 409 2.01 -16.68 18.46
N TRP A 410 1.77 -16.68 17.15
CA TRP A 410 2.70 -16.08 16.19
C TRP A 410 2.86 -14.57 16.41
N ALA A 411 1.77 -13.84 16.61
CA ALA A 411 1.81 -12.39 16.86
C ALA A 411 2.69 -12.01 18.07
N ASN A 412 2.84 -12.90 19.06
CA ASN A 412 3.60 -12.66 20.29
C ASN A 412 4.93 -13.45 20.40
N ALA A 413 5.23 -14.34 19.45
CA ALA A 413 6.50 -15.07 19.39
C ALA A 413 7.70 -14.10 19.26
N GLN A 414 8.84 -14.45 19.84
CA GLN A 414 10.09 -13.67 19.76
C GLN A 414 11.13 -14.38 18.93
#